data_AF-A0A3N4VRW7-F1
#
_entry.id   AF-A0A3N4VRW7-F1
#
_cell.length_a   1.000
_cell.length_b   1.000
_cell.length_c   1.000
_cell.angle_alpha   90.00
_cell.angle_beta   90.00
_cell.angle_gamma   90.00
#
_symmetry.space_group_name_H-M   'P 1'
#
loop_
_entity.id
_entity.type
_entity.pdbx_description
1 polymer ?
#
loop_
_entity_poly.entity_id
_entity_poly.type
_entity_poly.pdbx_seq_one_letter_code
_entity_poly.pdbx_strand_id
1 'polypeptide(L)'
;MKHDASLRRPRLALALLLAGAAGGAWAQTASTYNPNLGSVVVKKFYDANANGKRDTGEPWLSGWPMTLTLPNGASSVRNSTAIWSGLAGGSGYSVAEAAPVQTNWVQTAPRADGVPVNPKNFAIVPCKTVTVHFGNYCKKGSGGRTPGFWSNRNGLERMNDGGEVATELGLLSGLNLVSANGDAFDPVDHAGFRSWLLGGTATNMAYMLSVHLAAMTLNVESGLVNGDSYFLPCGCTVDELMEDANESLGLDPYTPPGHAERADQETLKNWLDQLNNGATVVSATPCARTFYPTY
;
A
#
# COMPACT_ATOMS: atom_id res chain seq x y z
N MET A 1 -74.12 -71.39 15.95
CA MET A 1 -73.33 -70.60 14.99
C MET A 1 -74.02 -69.25 14.77
N LYS A 2 -73.51 -68.25 15.52
CA LYS A 2 -73.45 -66.80 15.26
C LYS A 2 -74.74 -66.13 14.71
N HIS A 3 -75.72 -65.81 15.57
CA HIS A 3 -75.94 -64.53 16.31
C HIS A 3 -76.27 -63.33 15.39
N ASP A 4 -77.55 -62.98 15.20
CA ASP A 4 -78.43 -62.11 16.03
C ASP A 4 -78.26 -60.64 15.62
N ALA A 5 -79.25 -59.95 15.05
CA ALA A 5 -80.49 -59.40 15.61
C ALA A 5 -80.43 -57.87 15.39
N SER A 6 -81.40 -57.27 14.67
CA SER A 6 -82.54 -56.51 15.24
C SER A 6 -82.10 -55.12 15.80
N LEU A 7 -82.79 -53.98 15.71
CA LEU A 7 -84.15 -53.56 15.36
C LEU A 7 -84.14 -52.00 15.30
N ARG A 8 -84.97 -51.43 14.42
CA ARG A 8 -85.79 -50.18 14.49
C ARG A 8 -85.27 -48.85 15.13
N ARG A 9 -85.38 -47.78 14.30
CA ARG A 9 -85.71 -46.31 14.49
C ARG A 9 -86.00 -45.80 15.94
N PRO A 10 -85.71 -44.53 16.38
CA PRO A 10 -86.07 -43.24 15.74
C PRO A 10 -85.13 -42.01 16.05
N ARG A 11 -85.58 -40.77 15.72
CA ARG A 11 -84.86 -39.46 15.79
C ARG A 11 -84.94 -38.77 17.18
N LEU A 12 -83.84 -38.15 17.70
CA LEU A 12 -83.74 -36.76 18.26
C LEU A 12 -82.43 -36.45 19.06
N ALA A 13 -81.91 -35.22 18.86
CA ALA A 13 -81.34 -34.24 19.83
C ALA A 13 -79.90 -34.30 20.46
N LEU A 14 -79.18 -33.18 20.23
CA LEU A 14 -78.33 -32.34 21.12
C LEU A 14 -76.89 -32.76 21.54
N ALA A 15 -75.90 -31.92 21.20
CA ALA A 15 -74.85 -31.44 22.13
C ALA A 15 -74.05 -30.25 21.55
N LEU A 16 -73.93 -29.20 22.36
CA LEU A 16 -73.13 -27.99 22.18
C LEU A 16 -71.66 -28.26 22.54
N LEU A 17 -70.69 -27.80 21.74
CA LEU A 17 -69.27 -27.71 22.15
C LEU A 17 -68.63 -26.48 21.51
N LEU A 18 -68.32 -25.48 22.35
CA LEU A 18 -67.45 -24.34 22.06
C LEU A 18 -66.00 -24.82 21.99
N ALA A 19 -65.34 -24.65 20.85
CA ALA A 19 -63.90 -24.80 20.72
C ALA A 19 -63.27 -23.42 20.48
N GLY A 20 -62.51 -22.93 21.47
CA GLY A 20 -61.67 -21.74 21.34
C GLY A 20 -60.48 -22.02 20.44
N ALA A 21 -60.35 -21.26 19.35
CA ALA A 21 -59.16 -21.27 18.52
C ALA A 21 -58.13 -20.29 19.10
N ALA A 22 -57.07 -20.84 19.70
CA ALA A 22 -55.87 -20.08 20.02
C ALA A 22 -55.16 -19.72 18.71
N GLY A 23 -55.36 -18.49 18.24
CA GLY A 23 -54.57 -17.91 17.16
C GLY A 23 -53.13 -17.73 17.62
N GLY A 24 -52.22 -18.56 17.10
CA GLY A 24 -50.78 -18.37 17.28
C GLY A 24 -50.36 -17.05 16.67
N ALA A 25 -50.03 -16.08 17.52
CA ALA A 25 -49.41 -14.84 17.11
C ALA A 25 -47.99 -15.14 16.60
N TRP A 26 -47.79 -15.07 15.28
CA TRP A 26 -46.46 -14.87 14.74
C TRP A 26 -46.04 -13.45 15.09
N ALA A 27 -45.44 -13.28 16.28
CA ALA A 27 -44.67 -12.10 16.57
C ALA A 27 -43.45 -12.14 15.64
N GLN A 28 -43.59 -11.56 14.44
CA GLN A 28 -42.44 -11.11 13.69
C GLN A 28 -41.68 -10.18 14.63
N THR A 29 -40.46 -10.55 15.02
CA THR A 29 -39.54 -9.61 15.64
C THR A 29 -39.27 -8.52 14.63
N ALA A 30 -40.10 -7.48 14.65
CA ALA A 30 -39.77 -6.22 14.03
C ALA A 30 -38.43 -5.83 14.65
N SER A 31 -37.35 -5.92 13.86
CA SER A 31 -36.09 -5.28 14.21
C SER A 31 -36.45 -3.86 14.58
N THR A 32 -36.31 -3.52 15.85
CA THR A 32 -36.64 -2.20 16.37
C THR A 32 -35.62 -1.25 15.80
N TYR A 33 -35.87 -0.78 14.57
CA TYR A 33 -35.16 0.33 13.99
C TYR A 33 -35.33 1.49 14.95
N ASN A 34 -34.32 1.71 15.79
CA ASN A 34 -34.26 2.88 16.63
C ASN A 34 -33.73 4.00 15.74
N PRO A 35 -34.58 4.99 15.36
CA PRO A 35 -34.21 6.04 14.42
C PRO A 35 -33.14 6.99 14.98
N ASN A 36 -32.70 6.78 16.23
CA ASN A 36 -31.65 7.55 16.88
C ASN A 36 -30.27 6.87 16.86
N LEU A 37 -30.14 5.70 16.21
CA LEU A 37 -28.89 4.95 16.15
C LEU A 37 -28.23 5.05 14.77
N GLY A 38 -26.92 5.21 14.74
CA GLY A 38 -26.08 5.13 13.55
C GLY A 38 -24.98 4.09 13.69
N SER A 39 -24.04 4.13 12.75
CA SER A 39 -22.86 3.28 12.71
C SER A 39 -21.61 4.03 12.28
N VAL A 40 -20.46 3.47 12.61
CA VAL A 40 -19.17 3.87 12.03
C VAL A 40 -18.48 2.65 11.43
N VAL A 41 -17.92 2.83 10.24
CA VAL A 41 -17.06 1.87 9.55
C VAL A 41 -15.67 2.46 9.49
N VAL A 42 -14.67 1.66 9.85
CA VAL A 42 -13.27 2.04 9.84
C VAL A 42 -12.51 1.12 8.91
N LYS A 43 -11.86 1.73 7.92
CA LYS A 43 -11.05 1.02 6.95
C LYS A 43 -9.61 1.49 7.00
N LYS A 44 -8.69 0.56 6.80
CA LYS A 44 -7.25 0.79 6.90
C LYS A 44 -6.58 0.43 5.57
N PHE A 45 -5.85 1.35 4.95
CA PHE A 45 -5.17 1.10 3.67
C PHE A 45 -3.66 1.32 3.80
N TYR A 46 -2.93 0.72 2.87
CA TYR A 46 -1.51 0.96 2.66
C TYR A 46 -1.33 2.10 1.65
N ASP A 47 -0.66 3.16 2.07
CA ASP A 47 -0.49 4.39 1.29
C ASP A 47 0.88 4.39 0.58
N ALA A 48 0.97 3.70 -0.56
CA ALA A 48 2.25 3.37 -1.19
C ALA A 48 3.03 4.61 -1.69
N ASN A 49 2.35 5.74 -1.91
CA ASN A 49 2.97 7.02 -2.32
C ASN A 49 2.96 8.09 -1.20
N ALA A 50 2.53 7.73 0.01
CA ALA A 50 2.47 8.58 1.20
C ALA A 50 1.58 9.85 1.07
N ASN A 51 0.61 9.88 0.16
CA ASN A 51 -0.18 11.07 -0.14
C ASN A 51 -1.39 11.30 0.81
N GLY A 52 -1.68 10.34 1.70
CA GLY A 52 -2.77 10.38 2.67
C GLY A 52 -4.15 10.08 2.10
N LYS A 53 -4.23 9.57 0.87
CA LYS A 53 -5.44 9.12 0.20
C LYS A 53 -5.26 7.67 -0.20
N ARG A 54 -6.39 6.98 -0.32
CA ARG A 54 -6.38 5.62 -0.86
C ARG A 54 -6.51 5.70 -2.37
N ASP A 55 -5.46 5.36 -3.08
CA ASP A 55 -5.43 5.31 -4.53
C ASP A 55 -5.87 3.95 -5.09
N THR A 56 -6.05 3.90 -6.40
CA THR A 56 -6.37 2.64 -7.09
C THR A 56 -5.16 1.71 -7.02
N GLY A 57 -5.41 0.42 -6.73
CA GLY A 57 -4.33 -0.57 -6.56
C GLY A 57 -3.80 -0.68 -5.13
N GLU A 58 -4.01 0.32 -4.28
CA GLU A 58 -3.55 0.27 -2.90
C GLU A 58 -4.30 -0.76 -2.03
N PRO A 59 -3.58 -1.66 -1.34
CA PRO A 59 -4.21 -2.73 -0.60
C PRO A 59 -4.85 -2.24 0.71
N TRP A 60 -5.95 -2.89 1.09
CA TRP A 60 -6.47 -2.76 2.45
C TRP A 60 -5.58 -3.56 3.42
N LEU A 61 -5.29 -2.98 4.58
CA LEU A 61 -4.56 -3.62 5.67
C LEU A 61 -5.57 -4.23 6.65
N SER A 62 -5.49 -5.55 6.86
CA SER A 62 -6.28 -6.30 7.85
C SER A 62 -5.57 -6.39 9.20
N GLY A 63 -6.28 -6.79 10.25
CA GLY A 63 -5.65 -7.10 11.55
C GLY A 63 -5.00 -5.90 12.27
N TRP A 64 -5.32 -4.67 11.87
CA TRP A 64 -4.86 -3.46 12.55
C TRP A 64 -5.86 -3.12 13.66
N PRO A 65 -5.46 -3.10 14.95
CA PRO A 65 -6.39 -2.77 16.03
C PRO A 65 -6.87 -1.32 15.96
N MET A 66 -8.19 -1.16 16.02
CA MET A 66 -8.89 0.12 15.95
C MET A 66 -9.73 0.30 17.21
N THR A 67 -9.49 1.38 17.95
CA THR A 67 -10.18 1.68 19.21
C THR A 67 -11.23 2.75 18.99
N LEU A 68 -12.51 2.41 19.12
CA LEU A 68 -13.59 3.39 19.21
C LEU A 68 -13.76 3.82 20.67
N THR A 69 -13.72 5.12 20.92
CA THR A 69 -14.06 5.74 22.22
C THR A 69 -15.39 6.48 22.10
N LEU A 70 -16.30 6.18 23.03
CA LEU A 70 -17.63 6.77 23.12
C LEU A 70 -17.59 8.08 23.93
N PRO A 71 -18.63 8.93 23.84
CA PRO A 71 -18.67 10.20 24.58
C PRO A 71 -18.58 10.05 26.11
N ASN A 72 -18.97 8.90 26.66
CA ASN A 72 -18.87 8.59 28.09
C ASN A 72 -17.51 8.02 28.50
N GLY A 73 -16.52 7.97 27.60
CA GLY A 73 -15.18 7.43 27.84
C GLY A 73 -15.06 5.92 27.72
N ALA A 74 -16.16 5.18 27.56
CA ALA A 74 -16.09 3.74 27.29
C ALA A 74 -15.43 3.49 25.93
N SER A 75 -14.63 2.44 25.82
CA SER A 75 -13.93 2.09 24.58
C SER A 75 -14.13 0.64 24.20
N SER A 76 -13.95 0.36 22.91
CA SER A 76 -13.94 -1.00 22.38
C SER A 76 -12.98 -1.11 21.21
N VAL A 77 -12.31 -2.26 21.12
CA VAL A 77 -11.32 -2.52 20.08
C VAL A 77 -11.85 -3.55 19.09
N ARG A 78 -11.58 -3.32 17.81
CA ARG A 78 -11.84 -4.26 16.71
C ARG A 78 -10.69 -4.18 15.71
N ASN A 79 -10.45 -5.26 14.97
CA ASN A 79 -9.47 -5.24 13.88
C ASN A 79 -10.02 -4.60 12.61
N SER A 80 -9.12 -4.02 11.81
CA SER A 80 -9.44 -3.23 10.62
C SER A 80 -10.28 -3.94 9.56
N THR A 81 -11.06 -3.10 8.87
CA THR A 81 -12.46 -3.32 8.42
C THR A 81 -13.42 -3.47 9.61
N ALA A 82 -13.25 -2.61 10.62
CA ALA A 82 -14.06 -2.59 11.82
C ALA A 82 -15.39 -1.87 11.56
N ILE A 83 -16.48 -2.40 12.11
CA ILE A 83 -17.81 -1.79 12.06
C ILE A 83 -18.33 -1.71 13.48
N TRP A 84 -18.80 -0.56 13.92
CA TRP A 84 -19.59 -0.41 15.15
C TRP A 84 -20.97 0.11 14.79
N SER A 85 -22.00 -0.58 15.25
CA SER A 85 -23.40 -0.28 14.99
C SER A 85 -24.17 -0.03 16.28
N GLY A 86 -25.36 0.57 16.18
CA GLY A 86 -26.19 0.84 17.34
C GLY A 86 -25.67 1.98 18.20
N LEU A 87 -24.92 2.92 17.61
CA LEU A 87 -24.35 4.06 18.30
C LEU A 87 -25.38 5.20 18.35
N ALA A 88 -25.63 5.77 19.53
CA ALA A 88 -26.50 6.93 19.66
C ALA A 88 -26.00 8.11 18.82
N GLY A 89 -26.92 8.90 18.27
CA GLY A 89 -26.57 10.15 17.60
C GLY A 89 -25.90 11.15 18.55
N GLY A 90 -24.88 11.86 18.07
CA GLY A 90 -24.20 12.90 18.85
C GLY A 90 -22.71 13.03 18.54
N SER A 91 -22.08 14.06 19.10
CA SER A 91 -20.63 14.31 19.04
C SER A 91 -19.90 13.65 20.22
N GLY A 92 -18.57 13.71 20.20
CA GLY A 92 -17.71 13.17 21.27
C GLY A 92 -17.25 11.74 21.03
N TYR A 93 -17.50 11.19 19.83
CA TYR A 93 -16.92 9.94 19.38
C TYR A 93 -15.52 10.19 18.83
N SER A 94 -14.62 9.25 19.08
CA SER A 94 -13.30 9.24 18.44
C SER A 94 -12.88 7.82 18.10
N VAL A 95 -12.07 7.68 17.05
CA VAL A 95 -11.45 6.41 16.70
C VAL A 95 -9.95 6.58 16.58
N ALA A 96 -9.20 5.63 17.12
CA ALA A 96 -7.75 5.60 17.05
C ALA A 96 -7.26 4.32 16.36
N GLU A 97 -6.16 4.43 15.61
CA GLU A 97 -5.37 3.26 15.22
C GLU A 97 -4.29 2.96 16.26
N ALA A 98 -4.02 1.67 16.50
CA ALA A 98 -2.88 1.25 17.30
C ALA A 98 -1.55 1.59 16.61
N ALA A 99 -0.51 1.85 17.40
CA ALA A 99 0.85 1.98 16.90
C ALA A 99 1.49 0.59 16.78
N PRO A 100 2.06 0.22 15.61
CA PRO A 100 2.83 -1.00 15.48
C PRO A 100 4.08 -0.97 16.37
N VAL A 101 4.58 -2.16 16.73
CA VAL A 101 5.87 -2.28 17.45
C VAL A 101 7.03 -1.80 16.56
N GLN A 102 6.91 -2.01 15.25
CA GLN A 102 7.91 -1.59 14.27
C GLN A 102 7.84 -0.08 14.03
N THR A 103 8.97 0.60 14.20
CA THR A 103 9.09 2.07 14.11
C THR A 103 9.14 2.61 12.69
N ASN A 104 9.15 1.73 11.68
CA ASN A 104 9.22 2.12 10.28
C ASN A 104 7.86 2.43 9.65
N TRP A 105 6.76 2.24 10.38
CA TRP A 105 5.41 2.60 9.94
C TRP A 105 5.10 4.06 10.21
N VAL A 106 4.50 4.75 9.24
CA VAL A 106 4.15 6.17 9.32
C VAL A 106 2.69 6.37 8.96
N GLN A 107 1.95 7.13 9.76
CA GLN A 107 0.56 7.50 9.49
C GLN A 107 0.45 8.64 8.50
N THR A 108 -0.49 8.51 7.58
CA THR A 108 -0.79 9.52 6.56
C THR A 108 -2.24 9.97 6.55
N ALA A 109 -3.16 9.16 7.10
CA ALA A 109 -4.57 9.49 7.21
C ALA A 109 -5.20 8.91 8.48
N PRO A 110 -6.29 9.50 9.00
CA PRO A 110 -6.95 10.72 8.51
C PRO A 110 -6.13 11.98 8.85
N ARG A 111 -6.45 13.10 8.20
CA ARG A 111 -5.80 14.40 8.46
C ARG A 111 -6.75 15.43 9.07
N ALA A 112 -6.19 16.40 9.80
CA ALA A 112 -6.80 17.66 10.16
C ALA A 112 -5.76 18.77 9.89
N ASP A 113 -6.16 19.84 9.21
CA ASP A 113 -5.28 20.96 8.87
C ASP A 113 -3.96 20.52 8.19
N GLY A 114 -4.07 19.53 7.29
CA GLY A 114 -2.93 18.98 6.54
C GLY A 114 -2.07 17.98 7.30
N VAL A 115 -2.29 17.76 8.60
CA VAL A 115 -1.46 16.87 9.45
C VAL A 115 -2.22 15.59 9.78
N PRO A 116 -1.59 14.40 9.74
CA PRO A 116 -2.19 13.16 10.23
C PRO A 116 -2.63 13.27 11.69
N VAL A 117 -3.83 12.75 12.00
CA VAL A 117 -4.40 12.78 13.35
C VAL A 117 -4.78 11.40 13.84
N ASN A 118 -4.47 11.13 15.10
CA ASN A 118 -4.83 9.91 15.81
C ASN A 118 -4.94 10.24 17.32
N PRO A 119 -6.14 10.23 17.94
CA PRO A 119 -7.43 9.79 17.40
C PRO A 119 -8.07 10.79 16.42
N LYS A 120 -9.03 10.30 15.62
CA LYS A 120 -9.93 11.11 14.80
C LYS A 120 -11.28 11.27 15.48
N ASN A 121 -11.65 12.52 15.79
CA ASN A 121 -12.96 12.88 16.32
C ASN A 121 -14.03 12.97 15.23
N PHE A 122 -15.26 12.59 15.55
CA PHE A 122 -16.43 12.68 14.66
C PHE A 122 -17.74 12.71 15.47
N ALA A 123 -18.86 12.89 14.76
CA ALA A 123 -20.20 12.77 15.29
C ALA A 123 -20.94 11.63 14.59
N ILE A 124 -21.75 10.89 15.33
CA ILE A 124 -22.69 9.92 14.76
C ILE A 124 -23.95 10.67 14.35
N VAL A 125 -24.31 10.53 13.08
CA VAL A 125 -25.62 10.95 12.57
C VAL A 125 -26.55 9.75 12.64
N PRO A 126 -27.72 9.86 13.30
CA PRO A 126 -28.70 8.78 13.32
C PRO A 126 -29.04 8.27 11.93
N CYS A 127 -29.22 6.95 11.83
CA CYS A 127 -29.58 6.23 10.59
C CYS A 127 -28.53 6.32 9.48
N LYS A 128 -27.32 6.82 9.76
CA LYS A 128 -26.22 6.92 8.81
C LYS A 128 -25.03 6.10 9.26
N THR A 129 -24.18 5.80 8.29
CA THR A 129 -22.86 5.21 8.50
C THR A 129 -21.80 6.26 8.25
N VAL A 130 -21.05 6.61 9.30
CA VAL A 130 -19.82 7.39 9.17
C VAL A 130 -18.72 6.45 8.69
N THR A 131 -17.94 6.86 7.69
CA THR A 131 -16.76 6.09 7.26
C THR A 131 -15.50 6.86 7.58
N VAL A 132 -14.57 6.23 8.30
CA VAL A 132 -13.25 6.79 8.62
C VAL A 132 -12.18 5.93 7.96
N HIS A 133 -11.27 6.58 7.24
CA HIS A 133 -10.13 5.93 6.61
C HIS A 133 -8.85 6.27 7.34
N PHE A 134 -8.06 5.24 7.62
CA PHE A 134 -6.71 5.36 8.13
C PHE A 134 -5.72 4.86 7.08
N GLY A 135 -4.66 5.63 6.85
CA GLY A 135 -3.59 5.31 5.89
C GLY A 135 -2.25 5.23 6.61
N ASN A 136 -1.47 4.18 6.34
CA ASN A 136 -0.05 4.17 6.69
C ASN A 136 0.76 3.65 5.53
N TYR A 137 2.04 4.03 5.52
CA TYR A 137 3.07 3.37 4.73
C TYR A 137 4.19 2.88 5.63
N CYS A 138 5.08 2.05 5.11
CA CYS A 138 6.27 1.64 5.84
C CYS A 138 7.54 1.97 5.06
N LYS A 139 8.57 2.36 5.81
CA LYS A 139 9.89 2.69 5.29
C LYS A 139 10.80 1.47 5.29
N LYS A 140 11.65 1.36 4.28
CA LYS A 140 12.78 0.43 4.23
C LYS A 140 13.95 1.07 3.48
N GLY A 141 15.16 0.55 3.65
CA GLY A 141 16.25 0.89 2.73
C GLY A 141 15.93 0.36 1.33
N SER A 142 16.37 1.07 0.29
CA SER A 142 16.16 0.66 -1.11
C SER A 142 16.73 -0.74 -1.40
N GLY A 143 17.82 -1.11 -0.72
CA GLY A 143 18.58 -2.34 -0.98
C GLY A 143 19.66 -2.17 -2.07
N GLY A 144 19.76 -0.97 -2.64
CA GLY A 144 20.64 -0.67 -3.77
C GLY A 144 22.13 -0.91 -3.49
N ARG A 145 22.85 -1.18 -4.58
CA ARG A 145 24.30 -1.31 -4.63
C ARG A 145 24.90 -0.24 -5.53
N THR A 146 26.07 0.23 -5.13
CA THR A 146 26.78 1.32 -5.80
C THR A 146 27.33 0.89 -7.16
N PRO A 147 27.64 1.83 -8.06
CA PRO A 147 28.41 1.53 -9.27
C PRO A 147 29.70 0.72 -8.99
N GLY A 148 30.38 1.00 -7.86
CA GLY A 148 31.56 0.25 -7.44
C GLY A 148 31.31 -1.24 -7.18
N PHE A 149 30.13 -1.62 -6.70
CA PHE A 149 29.74 -3.02 -6.56
C PHE A 149 29.65 -3.71 -7.92
N TRP A 150 28.95 -3.10 -8.87
CA TRP A 150 28.74 -3.64 -10.22
C TRP A 150 30.02 -3.72 -11.07
N SER A 151 31.03 -2.92 -10.73
CA SER A 151 32.36 -2.95 -11.35
C SER A 151 33.23 -4.15 -10.93
N ASN A 152 32.88 -4.86 -9.85
CA ASN A 152 33.75 -5.87 -9.24
C ASN A 152 33.23 -7.29 -9.44
N ARG A 153 34.00 -8.28 -8.95
CA ARG A 153 33.68 -9.71 -9.09
C ARG A 153 32.32 -10.07 -8.50
N ASN A 154 31.91 -9.49 -7.37
CA ASN A 154 30.60 -9.77 -6.78
C ASN A 154 29.47 -9.21 -7.65
N GLY A 155 29.67 -8.05 -8.26
CA GLY A 155 28.75 -7.48 -9.25
C GLY A 155 28.62 -8.38 -10.47
N LEU A 156 29.76 -8.83 -11.02
CA LEU A 156 29.78 -9.78 -12.14
C LEU A 156 29.08 -11.10 -11.81
N GLU A 157 29.34 -11.67 -10.63
CA GLU A 157 28.66 -12.90 -10.19
C GLU A 157 27.15 -12.70 -10.06
N ARG A 158 26.70 -11.51 -9.63
CA ARG A 158 25.28 -11.17 -9.57
C ARG A 158 24.65 -10.99 -10.94
N MET A 159 25.34 -10.34 -11.87
CA MET A 159 24.90 -10.20 -13.28
C MET A 159 24.88 -11.56 -13.98
N ASN A 160 25.67 -12.54 -13.55
CA ASN A 160 25.71 -13.86 -14.17
C ASN A 160 24.77 -14.87 -13.48
N ASP A 161 23.74 -14.42 -12.77
CA ASP A 161 22.87 -15.31 -11.99
C ASP A 161 21.99 -16.21 -12.88
N GLY A 162 21.68 -15.78 -14.10
CA GLY A 162 21.04 -16.56 -15.17
C GLY A 162 22.00 -17.48 -15.95
N GLY A 163 23.29 -17.48 -15.64
CA GLY A 163 24.32 -18.29 -16.30
C GLY A 163 25.04 -17.62 -17.47
N GLU A 164 24.55 -16.48 -17.95
CA GLU A 164 25.23 -15.62 -18.93
C GLU A 164 24.96 -14.13 -18.65
N VAL A 165 26.00 -13.30 -18.73
CA VAL A 165 25.95 -11.83 -18.50
C VAL A 165 25.32 -11.06 -19.67
N ALA A 166 25.10 -11.73 -20.82
CA ALA A 166 24.65 -11.08 -22.04
C ALA A 166 23.23 -10.48 -21.90
N THR A 167 22.39 -11.05 -21.05
CA THR A 167 21.03 -10.55 -20.80
C THR A 167 21.06 -9.18 -20.13
N GLU A 168 21.89 -9.04 -19.09
CA GLU A 168 22.04 -7.83 -18.28
C GLU A 168 22.71 -6.72 -19.11
N LEU A 169 23.71 -7.08 -19.92
CA LEU A 169 24.31 -6.12 -20.86
C LEU A 169 23.34 -5.71 -21.97
N GLY A 170 22.49 -6.63 -22.43
CA GLY A 170 21.40 -6.34 -23.37
C GLY A 170 20.38 -5.35 -22.80
N LEU A 171 20.03 -5.50 -21.51
CA LEU A 171 19.18 -4.53 -20.80
C LEU A 171 19.83 -3.14 -20.75
N LEU A 172 21.12 -3.06 -20.45
CA LEU A 172 21.85 -1.79 -20.43
C LEU A 172 21.98 -1.16 -21.82
N SER A 173 22.14 -1.96 -22.87
CA SER A 173 22.19 -1.49 -24.27
C SER A 173 20.82 -1.00 -24.78
N GLY A 174 19.74 -1.26 -24.05
CA GLY A 174 18.41 -0.71 -24.35
C GLY A 174 18.19 0.71 -23.83
N LEU A 175 19.17 1.27 -23.10
CA LEU A 175 19.11 2.59 -22.50
C LEU A 175 19.92 3.60 -23.32
N ASN A 176 19.65 4.89 -23.13
CA ASN A 176 20.38 6.00 -23.73
C ASN A 176 21.70 6.29 -22.98
N LEU A 177 22.47 5.26 -22.61
CA LEU A 177 23.72 5.46 -21.87
C LEU A 177 24.76 6.15 -22.75
N VAL A 178 25.52 7.07 -22.16
CA VAL A 178 26.53 7.85 -22.89
C VAL A 178 27.89 7.81 -22.23
N SER A 179 28.92 8.08 -23.02
CA SER A 179 30.32 8.19 -22.60
C SER A 179 30.72 9.64 -22.28
N ALA A 180 31.99 9.86 -21.96
CA ALA A 180 32.54 11.17 -21.59
C ALA A 180 32.29 12.26 -22.65
N ASN A 181 32.22 11.90 -23.94
CA ASN A 181 32.00 12.84 -25.03
C ASN A 181 30.53 12.92 -25.48
N GLY A 182 29.63 12.17 -24.82
CA GLY A 182 28.24 12.04 -25.22
C GLY A 182 27.98 11.00 -26.31
N ASP A 183 28.99 10.23 -26.72
CA ASP A 183 28.79 9.10 -27.61
C ASP A 183 27.99 8.00 -26.90
N ALA A 184 27.06 7.37 -27.61
CA ALA A 184 26.29 6.22 -27.11
C ALA A 184 27.21 5.10 -26.58
N PHE A 185 26.77 4.42 -25.53
CA PHE A 185 27.51 3.35 -24.90
C PHE A 185 26.67 2.07 -24.79
N ASP A 186 27.02 1.09 -25.62
CA ASP A 186 26.41 -0.25 -25.63
C ASP A 186 27.44 -1.28 -25.13
N PRO A 187 27.33 -1.76 -23.87
CA PRO A 187 28.34 -2.66 -23.31
C PRO A 187 28.27 -4.06 -23.94
N VAL A 188 29.41 -4.55 -24.44
CA VAL A 188 29.53 -5.88 -25.07
C VAL A 188 30.04 -6.97 -24.12
N ASP A 189 30.83 -6.58 -23.12
CA ASP A 189 31.35 -7.48 -22.10
C ASP A 189 31.50 -6.74 -20.75
N HIS A 190 31.69 -7.51 -19.68
CA HIS A 190 31.84 -6.93 -18.35
C HIS A 190 33.13 -6.10 -18.21
N ALA A 191 34.19 -6.42 -18.94
CA ALA A 191 35.47 -5.71 -18.82
C ALA A 191 35.37 -4.27 -19.37
N GLY A 192 34.71 -4.10 -20.51
CA GLY A 192 34.37 -2.83 -21.12
C GLY A 192 33.36 -2.07 -20.27
N PHE A 193 32.29 -2.74 -19.82
CA PHE A 193 31.32 -2.15 -18.90
C PHE A 193 31.98 -1.62 -17.62
N ARG A 194 32.82 -2.42 -16.97
CA ARG A 194 33.58 -2.04 -15.79
C ARG A 194 34.44 -0.81 -16.05
N SER A 195 35.18 -0.79 -17.17
CA SER A 195 36.08 0.32 -17.49
C SER A 195 35.31 1.61 -17.72
N TRP A 196 34.19 1.53 -18.42
CA TRP A 196 33.25 2.64 -18.60
C TRP A 196 32.61 3.08 -17.28
N LEU A 197 32.18 2.16 -16.42
CA LEU A 197 31.52 2.49 -15.16
C LEU A 197 32.46 3.24 -14.19
N LEU A 198 33.73 2.86 -14.16
CA LEU A 198 34.77 3.49 -13.34
C LEU A 198 35.34 4.78 -13.94
N GLY A 199 35.10 5.02 -15.23
CA GLY A 199 35.52 6.24 -15.94
C GLY A 199 34.58 7.42 -15.75
N GLY A 200 33.42 7.23 -15.09
CA GLY A 200 32.43 8.28 -14.85
C GLY A 200 33.04 9.52 -14.21
N THR A 201 32.89 10.67 -14.86
CA THR A 201 33.30 11.97 -14.29
C THR A 201 32.19 12.99 -14.48
N ALA A 202 32.07 13.92 -13.53
CA ALA A 202 31.08 15.00 -13.59
C ALA A 202 31.41 16.08 -14.65
N THR A 203 32.39 15.86 -15.52
CA THR A 203 32.65 16.76 -16.66
C THR A 203 31.44 16.78 -17.58
N ASN A 204 31.00 15.62 -18.09
CA ASN A 204 29.71 15.45 -18.74
C ASN A 204 28.72 14.90 -17.70
N MET A 205 27.71 15.68 -17.27
CA MET A 205 26.76 15.19 -16.26
C MET A 205 25.92 14.03 -16.78
N ALA A 206 25.66 13.97 -18.09
CA ALA A 206 24.97 12.85 -18.74
C ALA A 206 25.75 11.54 -18.55
N TYR A 207 27.09 11.58 -18.55
CA TYR A 207 27.89 10.39 -18.28
C TYR A 207 27.77 9.95 -16.81
N MET A 208 27.78 10.88 -15.84
CA MET A 208 27.56 10.51 -14.43
C MET A 208 26.14 9.99 -14.18
N LEU A 209 25.14 10.59 -14.81
CA LEU A 209 23.78 10.10 -14.77
C LEU A 209 23.70 8.69 -15.35
N SER A 210 24.34 8.44 -16.50
CA SER A 210 24.43 7.11 -17.13
C SER A 210 25.01 6.06 -16.18
N VAL A 211 26.10 6.39 -15.48
CA VAL A 211 26.75 5.48 -14.51
C VAL A 211 25.80 5.08 -13.38
N HIS A 212 25.04 6.04 -12.85
CA HIS A 212 24.10 5.76 -11.75
C HIS A 212 22.81 5.09 -12.24
N LEU A 213 22.35 5.40 -13.45
CA LEU A 213 21.21 4.72 -14.09
C LEU A 213 21.55 3.26 -14.38
N ALA A 214 22.73 2.97 -14.94
CA ALA A 214 23.17 1.60 -15.19
C ALA A 214 23.23 0.78 -13.89
N ALA A 215 23.80 1.35 -12.81
CA ALA A 215 23.83 0.70 -11.51
C ALA A 215 22.42 0.44 -10.93
N MET A 216 21.50 1.40 -11.06
CA MET A 216 20.13 1.21 -10.58
C MET A 216 19.37 0.18 -11.41
N THR A 217 19.56 0.17 -12.73
CA THR A 217 18.97 -0.81 -13.64
C THR A 217 19.33 -2.23 -13.20
N LEU A 218 20.61 -2.48 -12.91
CA LEU A 218 21.08 -3.78 -12.39
C LEU A 218 20.57 -4.06 -10.98
N ASN A 219 20.37 -3.04 -10.14
CA ASN A 219 19.75 -3.23 -8.82
C ASN A 219 18.30 -3.68 -8.91
N VAL A 220 17.52 -3.12 -9.83
CA VAL A 220 16.11 -3.48 -10.04
C VAL A 220 16.00 -4.85 -10.70
N GLU A 221 16.76 -5.08 -11.76
CA GLU A 221 16.83 -6.36 -12.49
C GLU A 221 17.15 -7.51 -11.53
N SER A 222 18.20 -7.35 -10.71
CA SER A 222 18.61 -8.37 -9.75
C SER A 222 17.72 -8.45 -8.49
N GLY A 223 16.60 -7.74 -8.45
CA GLY A 223 15.64 -7.76 -7.33
C GLY A 223 16.18 -7.20 -6.01
N LEU A 224 17.32 -6.51 -6.02
CA LEU A 224 17.88 -5.84 -4.85
C LEU A 224 17.07 -4.59 -4.49
N VAL A 225 16.61 -3.87 -5.52
CA VAL A 225 15.68 -2.75 -5.42
C VAL A 225 14.37 -3.16 -6.09
N ASN A 226 13.24 -2.76 -5.51
CA ASN A 226 11.94 -2.95 -6.13
C ASN A 226 11.53 -1.63 -6.80
N GLY A 227 11.32 -1.67 -8.11
CA GLY A 227 11.01 -0.52 -8.97
C GLY A 227 9.76 0.28 -8.53
N ASP A 228 8.72 -0.43 -8.07
CA ASP A 228 7.49 0.17 -7.55
C ASP A 228 7.66 0.90 -6.19
N SER A 229 8.84 0.85 -5.57
CA SER A 229 9.07 1.54 -4.30
C SER A 229 9.09 3.05 -4.50
N TYR A 230 8.40 3.80 -3.65
CA TYR A 230 8.25 5.25 -3.82
C TYR A 230 9.37 6.00 -3.09
N PHE A 231 10.02 6.92 -3.81
CA PHE A 231 11.09 7.76 -3.28
C PHE A 231 10.59 9.18 -3.04
N LEU A 232 10.29 9.48 -1.77
CA LEU A 232 9.70 10.76 -1.36
C LEU A 232 10.45 12.01 -1.87
N PRO A 233 11.80 12.04 -1.96
CA PRO A 233 12.51 13.22 -2.47
C PRO A 233 12.21 13.58 -3.92
N CYS A 234 11.98 12.62 -4.81
CA CYS A 234 11.56 12.90 -6.19
C CYS A 234 10.03 13.00 -6.32
N GLY A 235 9.28 12.41 -5.38
CA GLY A 235 7.83 12.29 -5.53
C GLY A 235 7.43 11.29 -6.61
N CYS A 236 8.26 10.27 -6.83
CA CYS A 236 8.15 9.30 -7.91
C CYS A 236 8.54 7.90 -7.41
N THR A 237 8.17 6.87 -8.15
CA THR A 237 8.69 5.51 -7.99
C THR A 237 10.14 5.41 -8.49
N VAL A 238 10.84 4.34 -8.12
CA VAL A 238 12.20 4.11 -8.64
C VAL A 238 12.17 3.89 -10.16
N ASP A 239 11.15 3.21 -10.69
CA ASP A 239 11.00 2.99 -12.13
C ASP A 239 10.73 4.30 -12.89
N GLU A 240 9.84 5.16 -12.38
CA GLU A 240 9.63 6.50 -12.97
C GLU A 240 10.91 7.33 -12.96
N LEU A 241 11.70 7.30 -11.88
CA LEU A 241 13.00 7.97 -11.83
C LEU A 241 13.99 7.46 -12.87
N MET A 242 14.01 6.14 -13.10
CA MET A 242 14.86 5.53 -14.11
C MET A 242 14.42 5.90 -15.53
N GLU A 243 13.11 5.99 -15.77
CA GLU A 243 12.53 6.45 -17.03
C GLU A 243 12.90 7.91 -17.30
N ASP A 244 12.69 8.81 -16.34
CA ASP A 244 13.05 10.24 -16.42
C ASP A 244 14.56 10.41 -16.71
N ALA A 245 15.40 9.63 -16.02
CA ALA A 245 16.84 9.62 -16.26
C ALA A 245 17.18 9.16 -17.69
N ASN A 246 16.56 8.08 -18.16
CA ASN A 246 16.81 7.55 -19.50
C ASN A 246 16.33 8.50 -20.60
N GLU A 247 15.18 9.15 -20.42
CA GLU A 247 14.65 10.16 -21.33
C GLU A 247 15.59 11.36 -21.39
N SER A 248 16.01 11.89 -20.24
CA SER A 248 16.94 13.03 -20.17
C SER A 248 18.28 12.74 -20.87
N LEU A 249 18.80 11.52 -20.79
CA LEU A 249 20.02 11.13 -21.50
C LEU A 249 19.83 11.09 -23.02
N GLY A 250 18.65 10.69 -23.50
CA GLY A 250 18.33 10.65 -24.93
C GLY A 250 18.17 12.04 -25.54
N LEU A 251 17.64 13.00 -24.76
CA LEU A 251 17.49 14.39 -25.16
C LEU A 251 18.83 15.15 -25.09
N ASP A 252 19.59 14.94 -24.01
CA ASP A 252 20.78 15.72 -23.68
C ASP A 252 21.98 14.82 -23.36
N PRO A 253 22.59 14.17 -24.37
CA PRO A 253 23.67 13.21 -24.18
C PRO A 253 25.01 13.84 -23.78
N TYR A 254 25.15 15.17 -23.89
CA TYR A 254 26.39 15.88 -23.54
C TYR A 254 26.09 17.19 -22.80
N THR A 255 26.21 17.15 -21.46
CA THR A 255 25.88 18.26 -20.55
C THR A 255 27.12 18.74 -19.76
N PRO A 256 28.08 19.38 -20.44
CA PRO A 256 29.26 19.96 -19.79
C PRO A 256 28.88 21.15 -18.88
N PRO A 257 29.82 21.68 -18.07
CA PRO A 257 29.57 22.87 -17.26
C PRO A 257 29.02 24.03 -18.12
N GLY A 258 27.92 24.64 -17.67
CA GLY A 258 27.23 25.72 -18.39
C GLY A 258 26.10 25.27 -19.32
N HIS A 259 25.92 23.97 -19.55
CA HIS A 259 24.75 23.45 -20.27
C HIS A 259 23.46 23.69 -19.47
N ALA A 260 22.35 24.01 -20.15
CA ALA A 260 21.07 24.32 -19.51
C ALA A 260 20.54 23.15 -18.66
N GLU A 261 20.53 21.95 -19.25
CA GLU A 261 19.98 20.72 -18.62
C GLU A 261 20.92 20.05 -17.60
N ARG A 262 22.09 20.64 -17.34
CA ARG A 262 23.08 20.03 -16.44
C ARG A 262 22.53 19.89 -15.01
N ALA A 263 21.82 20.90 -14.52
CA ALA A 263 21.31 20.91 -13.15
C ALA A 263 20.22 19.85 -12.93
N ASP A 264 19.40 19.61 -13.96
CA ASP A 264 18.33 18.63 -13.91
C ASP A 264 18.90 17.21 -13.96
N GLN A 265 19.87 16.96 -14.85
CA GLN A 265 20.60 15.68 -14.84
C GLN A 265 21.40 15.44 -13.55
N GLU A 266 21.96 16.47 -12.94
CA GLU A 266 22.63 16.36 -11.64
C GLU A 266 21.65 15.97 -10.53
N THR A 267 20.42 16.49 -10.58
CA THR A 267 19.35 16.15 -9.63
C THR A 267 18.96 14.67 -9.77
N LEU A 268 18.67 14.21 -10.99
CA LEU A 268 18.37 12.81 -11.30
C LEU A 268 19.51 11.89 -10.84
N LYS A 269 20.76 12.26 -11.18
CA LYS A 269 21.97 11.54 -10.78
C LYS A 269 22.07 11.43 -9.26
N ASN A 270 21.79 12.50 -8.53
CA ASN A 270 21.89 12.52 -7.07
C ASN A 270 20.80 11.70 -6.38
N TRP A 271 19.60 11.61 -6.96
CA TRP A 271 18.56 10.70 -6.47
C TRP A 271 18.92 9.23 -6.71
N LEU A 272 19.38 8.89 -7.92
CA LEU A 272 19.85 7.54 -8.23
C LEU A 272 21.06 7.15 -7.37
N ASP A 273 22.00 8.07 -7.13
CA ASP A 273 23.14 7.86 -6.25
C ASP A 273 22.69 7.55 -4.81
N GLN A 274 21.77 8.34 -4.24
CA GLN A 274 21.20 8.05 -2.92
C GLN A 274 20.58 6.65 -2.85
N LEU A 275 19.76 6.28 -3.83
CA LEU A 275 19.11 4.98 -3.87
C LEU A 275 20.11 3.83 -4.07
N ASN A 276 21.13 4.01 -4.92
CA ASN A 276 22.24 3.06 -5.09
C ASN A 276 23.08 2.91 -3.81
N ASN A 277 23.05 3.88 -2.90
CA ASN A 277 23.67 3.85 -1.58
C ASN A 277 22.71 3.42 -0.45
N GLY A 278 21.55 2.84 -0.78
CA GLY A 278 20.65 2.28 0.23
C GLY A 278 19.71 3.30 0.89
N ALA A 279 19.45 4.45 0.26
CA ALA A 279 18.53 5.46 0.79
C ALA A 279 17.15 4.88 1.15
N THR A 280 16.46 5.55 2.07
CA THR A 280 15.13 5.12 2.51
C THR A 280 14.08 5.37 1.44
N VAL A 281 13.26 4.36 1.18
CA VAL A 281 12.08 4.40 0.31
C VAL A 281 10.83 4.03 1.10
N VAL A 282 9.66 4.40 0.56
CA VAL A 282 8.41 3.73 0.92
C VAL A 282 8.41 2.36 0.24
N SER A 283 8.17 1.31 1.01
CA SER A 283 8.10 -0.04 0.42
C SER A 283 6.90 -0.13 -0.54
N ALA A 284 7.07 -0.73 -1.72
CA ALA A 284 5.94 -1.01 -2.61
C ALA A 284 4.87 -1.90 -1.96
N THR A 285 5.30 -2.82 -1.10
CA THR A 285 4.42 -3.74 -0.39
C THR A 285 4.41 -3.48 1.13
N PRO A 286 3.28 -3.75 1.81
CA PRO A 286 3.20 -3.63 3.26
C PRO A 286 4.28 -4.43 4.00
N CYS A 287 5.00 -3.78 4.89
CA CYS A 287 5.99 -4.44 5.75
C CYS A 287 5.32 -5.39 6.75
N ALA A 288 6.11 -6.25 7.38
CA ALA A 288 5.65 -6.96 8.57
C ALA A 288 5.27 -5.97 9.68
N ARG A 289 4.23 -6.30 10.43
CA ARG A 289 3.79 -5.52 11.59
C ARG A 289 3.27 -6.41 12.71
N THR A 290 3.48 -5.99 13.94
CA THR A 290 2.91 -6.60 15.15
C THR A 290 2.41 -5.50 16.09
N PHE A 291 1.54 -5.87 17.03
CA PHE A 291 0.98 -4.98 18.04
C PHE A 291 1.18 -5.58 19.43
N TYR A 292 1.28 -4.73 20.44
CA TYR A 292 1.31 -5.19 21.82
C TYR A 292 -0.01 -5.88 22.19
N PRO A 293 -0.02 -6.84 23.14
CA PRO A 293 -1.23 -7.57 23.54
C PRO A 293 -2.31 -6.72 24.21
N THR A 294 -2.02 -5.45 24.48
CA THR A 294 -2.86 -4.53 25.28
C THR A 294 -3.96 -3.84 24.49
N TYR A 295 -4.20 -4.24 23.23
CA TYR A 295 -5.26 -3.73 22.37
C TYR A 295 -6.43 -4.72 22.29
#